data_AF-A0A9E1XAG5-F1
#
_entry.id   AF-A0A9E1XAG5-F1
#
_cell.length_a   1.000
_cell.length_b   1.000
_cell.length_c   1.000
_cell.angle_alpha   90.00
_cell.angle_beta   90.00
_cell.angle_gamma   90.00
#
_symmetry.space_group_name_H-M   'P 1'
#
loop_
_entity.id
_entity.type
_entity.pdbx_description
1 polymer ?
#
loop_
_entity_poly.entity_id
_entity_poly.type
_entity_poly.pdbx_seq_one_letter_code
_entity_poly.pdbx_strand_id
1 'polypeptide(L)' 'MRKTREFQVKKEVLIKIGERVFIDDVEWKAAEVIDDIVTLYREGIGGESHTIQKTVKEVKTLVSKKT' A
#
# COMPACT_ATOMS: atom_id res chain seq x y z
N MET A 1 8.99 10.13 38.32
CA MET A 1 7.93 9.66 37.38
C MET A 1 8.46 9.83 35.96
N ARG A 2 8.92 8.75 35.32
CA ARG A 2 9.35 8.80 33.91
C ARG A 2 8.10 8.52 33.06
N LYS A 3 7.60 9.53 32.32
CA LYS A 3 6.57 9.31 31.29
C LYS A 3 7.21 8.46 30.21
N THR A 4 6.93 7.16 30.21
CA THR A 4 7.10 6.32 29.03
C THR A 4 6.22 6.92 27.95
N ARG A 5 6.83 7.50 26.91
CA ARG A 5 6.10 7.75 25.66
C ARG A 5 5.60 6.38 25.22
N GLU A 6 4.31 6.15 25.41
CA GLU A 6 3.62 5.00 24.86
C GLU A 6 3.83 5.10 23.35
N PHE A 7 4.75 4.31 22.82
CA PHE A 7 4.79 4.03 21.39
C PHE A 7 3.39 3.49 21.09
N GLN A 8 2.57 4.29 20.40
CA GLN A 8 1.29 3.86 19.89
C GLN A 8 1.54 2.84 18.77
N VAL A 9 1.96 1.63 19.13
CA VAL A 9 2.06 0.47 18.24
C VAL A 9 0.63 -0.04 18.01
N LYS A 10 -0.21 0.76 17.36
CA LYS A 10 -1.51 0.33 16.80
C LYS A 10 -1.82 1.14 15.55
N LYS A 11 -0.98 0.99 14.53
CA LYS A 11 -1.44 1.09 13.16
C LYS A 11 -1.20 -0.28 12.55
N GLU A 12 -2.23 -1.12 12.54
CA GLU A 12 -2.29 -2.40 11.81
C GLU A 12 -2.21 -2.15 10.30
N VAL A 13 -1.19 -1.46 9.83
CA VAL A 13 -0.98 -1.18 8.41
C VAL A 13 -0.24 -2.38 7.84
N LEU A 14 -1.02 -3.41 7.51
CA LEU A 14 -0.55 -4.70 7.02
C LEU A 14 -0.36 -4.72 5.50
N ILE A 15 -0.17 -3.58 4.83
CA ILE A 15 0.15 -3.62 3.40
C ILE A 15 1.60 -4.04 3.29
N LYS A 16 1.81 -5.26 2.82
CA LYS A 16 3.13 -5.84 2.63
C LYS A 16 3.68 -5.41 1.26
N ILE A 17 4.97 -5.14 1.20
CA ILE A 17 5.65 -5.02 -0.09
C ILE A 17 5.42 -6.30 -0.89
N GLY A 18 5.07 -6.15 -2.15
CA GLY A 18 4.70 -7.22 -3.06
C GLY A 18 3.23 -7.62 -3.04
N GLU A 19 2.42 -7.07 -2.12
CA GLU A 19 0.97 -7.23 -2.14
C GLU A 19 0.39 -6.64 -3.43
N ARG A 20 -0.65 -7.30 -3.96
CA ARG A 20 -1.26 -6.94 -5.24
C ARG A 20 -2.67 -6.43 -5.02
N VAL A 21 -2.99 -5.34 -5.72
CA VAL A 21 -4.32 -4.72 -5.71
C VAL A 21 -4.79 -4.50 -7.13
N PHE A 22 -6.11 -4.49 -7.32
CA PHE A 22 -6.73 -4.18 -8.60
C PHE A 22 -7.31 -2.76 -8.55
N ILE A 23 -6.94 -1.96 -9.54
CA ILE A 23 -7.45 -0.61 -9.75
C ILE A 23 -7.83 -0.52 -11.22
N ASP A 24 -9.11 -0.21 -11.50
CA ASP A 24 -9.67 -0.14 -12.85
C ASP A 24 -9.35 -1.41 -13.68
N ASP A 25 -9.58 -2.58 -13.08
CA ASP A 25 -9.28 -3.91 -13.66
C ASP A 25 -7.81 -4.19 -14.01
N VAL A 26 -6.88 -3.32 -13.58
CA VAL A 26 -5.44 -3.53 -13.74
C VAL A 26 -4.80 -3.93 -12.42
N GLU A 27 -3.94 -4.95 -12.45
CA GLU A 27 -3.15 -5.38 -11.30
C GLU A 27 -1.98 -4.40 -11.06
N TRP A 28 -1.83 -3.98 -9.81
CA TRP A 28 -0.73 -3.17 -9.31
C TRP A 28 -0.07 -3.86 -8.12
N LYS A 29 1.25 -3.73 -7.99
CA LYS A 29 2.06 -4.31 -6.92
C LYS A 29 2.58 -3.22 -5.98
N ALA A 30 2.42 -3.39 -4.68
CA ALA A 30 3.05 -2.52 -3.69
C ALA A 30 4.58 -2.67 -3.77
N ALA A 31 5.25 -1.61 -4.21
CA ALA A 31 6.71 -1.58 -4.36
C ALA A 31 7.38 -0.98 -3.13
N GLU A 32 6.74 0.02 -2.50
CA GLU A 32 7.28 0.74 -1.36
C GLU A 32 6.16 1.23 -0.43
N VAL A 33 6.44 1.28 0.87
CA VAL A 33 5.56 1.87 1.88
C VAL A 33 6.41 2.77 2.76
N ILE A 34 6.16 4.07 2.70
CA ILE A 34 6.81 5.08 3.55
C ILE A 34 5.73 5.82 4.32
N ASP A 35 5.83 5.81 5.64
CA ASP A 35 4.84 6.37 6.57
C ASP A 35 3.41 5.84 6.32
N ASP A 36 2.55 6.63 5.67
CA ASP A 36 1.16 6.29 5.34
C ASP A 36 0.90 6.28 3.82
N ILE A 37 1.97 6.32 3.02
CA ILE A 37 1.93 6.35 1.56
C ILE A 37 2.48 5.03 1.02
N VAL A 38 1.76 4.46 0.06
CA VAL A 38 2.12 3.24 -0.66
C VAL A 38 2.40 3.63 -2.11
N THR A 39 3.58 3.29 -2.58
CA THR A 39 3.92 3.35 -4.00
C THR A 39 3.53 2.03 -4.65
N LEU A 40 2.60 2.10 -5.60
CA LEU A 40 2.16 0.98 -6.41
C LEU A 40 2.85 1.04 -7.77
N TYR A 41 3.37 -0.09 -8.21
CA TYR A 41 4.05 -0.27 -9.48
C TYR A 41 3.24 -1.23 -10.36
N ARG A 42 3.20 -0.96 -11.66
CA ARG A 42 2.85 -1.96 -12.68
C ARG A 42 3.75 -1.82 -13.89
N GLU A 43 3.88 -2.91 -14.62
CA GLU A 43 4.47 -2.93 -15.95
C GLU A 43 3.35 -2.91 -16.99
N GLY A 44 3.41 -1.93 -17.89
CA GLY A 44 2.52 -1.78 -19.04
C GLY A 44 2.97 -2.61 -20.23
N ILE A 45 2.10 -2.68 -21.24
CA ILE A 45 2.41 -3.39 -22.49
C ILE A 45 3.48 -2.60 -23.25
N GLY A 46 4.55 -3.28 -23.68
CA GLY A 46 5.67 -2.64 -24.39
C GLY A 46 6.85 -2.25 -23.49
N GLY A 47 6.84 -2.66 -22.22
CA GLY A 47 7.95 -2.42 -21.27
C GLY A 47 7.89 -1.05 -20.59
N GLU A 48 6.79 -0.31 -20.75
CA GLU A 48 6.57 0.94 -20.04
C GLU A 48 6.25 0.67 -18.56
N SER A 49 7.00 1.27 -17.64
CA SER A 49 6.70 1.18 -16.21
C SER A 49 5.78 2.32 -15.77
N HIS A 50 4.79 2.00 -14.94
CA HIS A 50 3.93 3.00 -14.31
C HIS A 50 4.01 2.90 -12.79
N THR A 51 4.00 4.06 -12.14
CA THR A 51 3.91 4.16 -10.68
C THR A 51 2.79 5.12 -10.30
N ILE A 52 2.09 4.78 -9.22
CA ILE A 52 1.12 5.66 -8.57
C ILE A 52 1.34 5.63 -7.06
N GLN A 53 1.02 6.74 -6.39
CA GLN A 53 1.07 6.83 -4.95
C GLN A 53 -0.35 6.91 -4.41
N LYS A 54 -0.62 6.13 -3.37
CA LYS A 54 -1.91 6.13 -2.66
C LYS A 54 -1.69 6.07 -1.17
N THR A 55 -2.66 6.53 -0.41
CA THR A 55 -2.62 6.32 1.03
C THR A 55 -2.84 4.86 1.37
N VAL A 56 -2.25 4.40 2.47
CA VAL A 56 -2.51 3.08 3.05
C VAL A 56 -4.00 2.81 3.22
N LYS A 57 -4.78 3.82 3.62
CA LYS A 57 -6.23 3.71 3.81
C LYS A 57 -6.94 3.35 2.52
N GLU A 58 -6.62 4.05 1.43
CA GLU A 58 -7.19 3.74 0.11
C GLU A 58 -6.80 2.33 -0.33
N VAL A 59 -5.53 1.96 -0.25
CA VAL A 59 -5.06 0.64 -0.70
C VAL A 59 -5.71 -0.49 0.09
N LYS A 60 -5.93 -0.33 1.40
CA LYS A 60 -6.69 -1.31 2.20
C LYS A 60 -8.10 -1.55 1.69
N THR A 61 -8.82 -0.49 1.31
CA THR A 61 -10.19 -0.64 0.76
C THR A 61 -10.22 -1.41 -0.55
N LEU A 62 -9.10 -1.42 -1.29
CA LEU A 62 -8.93 -2.18 -2.53
C LEU A 62 -8.61 -3.66 -2.26
N VAL A 63 -7.75 -3.95 -1.27
CA VAL A 63 -7.42 -5.33 -0.87
C VAL A 63 -8.65 -6.05 -0.30
N SER A 64 -9.47 -5.37 0.50
CA SER A 64 -10.64 -5.97 1.15
C SER A 64 -11.81 -6.28 0.21
N LYS A 65 -11.77 -5.85 -1.06
CA LYS A 65 -12.80 -6.17 -2.06
C LYS A 65 -12.70 -7.58 -2.66
N LYS A 66 -11.79 -8.44 -2.19
CA LYS A 66 -11.88 -9.89 -2.43
C LYS A 66 -13.03 -10.47 -1.61
N THR A 67 -14.25 -10.43 -2.13
CA THR A 67 -15.38 -11.26 -1.70
C THR A 67 -16.09 -11.79 -2.91
#